data_AF-A0A431LMS4-F1
#
_entry.id   AF-A0A431LMS4-F1
#
_cell.length_a   1.000
_cell.length_b   1.000
_cell.length_c   1.000
_cell.angle_alpha   90.00
_cell.angle_beta   90.00
_cell.angle_gamma   90.00
#
_symmetry.space_group_name_H-M   'P 1'
#
loop_
_entity.id
_entity.type
_entity.pdbx_description
1 polymer ?
#
loop_
_entity_poly.entity_id
_entity_poly.type
_entity_poly.pdbx_seq_one_letter_code
_entity_poly.pdbx_strand_id
1 'polypeptide(L)'
;MAQRTLEVPGHAIKLCVHRRAAFEQVSLRWRLSHGTRAHLSWAEVAERISDYPRALMLWYQQANLLSQQLNVKEREARAALRKAREDLAGLDGELGQLI
;
A
#
# COMPACT_ATOMS: atom_id res chain seq x y z
N MET A 1 21.92 -7.77 6.21
CA MET A 1 20.66 -8.38 6.72
C MET A 1 19.58 -8.52 5.64
N ALA A 2 19.33 -7.52 4.79
CA ALA A 2 18.30 -7.59 3.73
C ALA A 2 18.56 -8.61 2.59
N GLN A 3 19.82 -9.01 2.36
CA GLN A 3 20.17 -9.90 1.24
C GLN A 3 19.77 -11.37 1.48
N ARG A 4 19.85 -11.84 2.74
CA ARG A 4 19.59 -13.26 3.10
C ARG A 4 18.10 -13.61 3.09
N THR A 5 17.21 -12.62 3.16
CA THR A 5 15.76 -12.80 3.06
C THR A 5 15.27 -12.99 1.62
N LEU A 6 16.14 -12.85 0.61
CA LEU A 6 15.76 -13.04 -0.80
C LEU A 6 16.01 -14.47 -1.31
N GLU A 7 16.67 -15.32 -0.51
CA GLU A 7 17.17 -16.64 -0.92
C GLU A 7 16.44 -17.80 -0.23
N VAL A 8 15.35 -17.55 0.51
CA VAL A 8 14.52 -18.64 1.07
C VAL A 8 13.66 -19.22 -0.08
N PRO A 9 13.86 -20.49 -0.46
CA PRO A 9 12.95 -21.16 -1.40
C PRO A 9 11.53 -21.08 -0.86
N GLY A 10 10.60 -20.46 -1.60
CA GLY A 10 9.23 -20.18 -1.14
C GLY A 10 8.90 -18.69 -0.93
N HIS A 11 9.86 -17.77 -1.04
CA HIS A 11 9.57 -16.32 -1.05
C HIS A 11 9.16 -15.83 -2.44
N ALA A 12 8.12 -16.43 -3.02
CA ALA A 12 7.58 -16.03 -4.31
C ALA A 12 6.72 -14.75 -4.26
N ILE A 13 6.30 -14.31 -3.07
CA ILE A 13 5.35 -13.21 -2.87
C ILE A 13 5.91 -12.21 -1.86
N LYS A 14 5.73 -10.92 -2.14
CA LYS A 14 6.12 -9.83 -1.25
C LYS A 14 5.08 -8.71 -1.22
N LEU A 15 4.98 -8.04 -0.09
CA LEU A 15 4.24 -6.78 0.04
C LEU A 15 5.20 -5.62 -0.27
N CYS A 16 4.77 -4.69 -1.12
CA CYS A 16 5.61 -3.56 -1.52
C CYS A 16 4.85 -2.24 -1.50
N VAL A 17 5.60 -1.16 -1.33
CA VAL A 17 5.10 0.21 -1.45
C VAL A 17 5.02 0.58 -2.92
N HIS A 18 3.80 0.81 -3.41
CA HIS A 18 3.52 1.32 -4.74
C HIS A 18 3.20 2.81 -4.67
N ARG A 19 3.99 3.62 -5.38
CA ARG A 19 3.83 5.08 -5.46
C ARG A 19 3.29 5.46 -6.82
N ARG A 20 2.24 6.28 -6.85
CA ARG A 20 1.69 6.87 -8.08
C ARG A 20 1.94 8.38 -8.05
N ALA A 21 3.04 8.80 -8.66
CA ALA A 21 3.54 10.18 -8.59
C ALA A 21 2.49 11.22 -9.01
N ALA A 22 1.75 10.95 -10.09
CA ALA A 22 0.72 11.86 -10.61
C ALA A 22 -0.40 12.22 -9.61
N PHE A 23 -0.58 11.43 -8.54
CA PHE A 23 -1.64 11.62 -7.55
C PHE A 23 -1.13 11.75 -6.12
N GLU A 24 0.19 11.89 -5.94
CA GLU A 24 0.87 11.85 -4.63
C GLU A 24 0.42 10.64 -3.77
N GLN A 25 0.00 9.56 -4.41
CA GLN A 25 -0.66 8.44 -3.76
C GLN A 25 0.35 7.34 -3.43
N VAL A 26 0.22 6.77 -2.23
CA VAL A 26 1.01 5.62 -1.80
C VAL A 26 0.08 4.48 -1.37
N SER A 27 0.36 3.26 -1.80
CA SER A 27 -0.39 2.09 -1.36
C SER A 27 0.51 0.86 -1.22
N LEU A 28 0.16 -0.03 -0.31
CA LEU A 28 0.75 -1.34 -0.18
C LEU A 28 0.08 -2.31 -1.16
N ARG A 29 0.90 -3.06 -1.91
CA ARG A 29 0.45 -4.00 -2.95
C ARG A 29 1.24 -5.30 -2.88
N TRP A 30 0.55 -6.43 -2.99
CA TRP A 30 1.17 -7.73 -3.15
C TRP A 30 1.76 -7.88 -4.55
N ARG A 31 2.94 -8.49 -4.65
CA ARG A 31 3.66 -8.73 -5.89
C ARG A 31 4.38 -10.05 -5.86
N LEU A 32 4.67 -10.58 -7.04
CA LEU A 32 5.67 -11.63 -7.17
C LEU A 32 7.07 -11.08 -6.82
N SER A 33 7.84 -11.88 -6.09
CA SER A 33 9.23 -11.57 -5.74
C SER A 33 10.17 -11.75 -6.92
N HIS A 34 9.88 -12.73 -7.78
CA HIS A 34 10.64 -13.09 -8.99
C HIS A 34 9.74 -13.07 -10.22
N GLY A 35 10.28 -12.69 -11.38
CA GLY A 35 9.55 -12.59 -12.64
C GLY A 35 8.95 -11.20 -12.92
N THR A 36 7.84 -11.15 -13.66
CA THR A 36 7.14 -9.91 -13.98
C THR A 36 6.71 -9.22 -12.67
N ARG A 37 6.88 -7.89 -12.58
CA ARG A 37 6.51 -7.05 -11.42
C ARG A 37 4.98 -6.94 -11.21
N ALA A 38 4.24 -7.98 -11.59
CA ALA A 38 2.81 -8.06 -11.59
C ALA A 38 2.26 -7.88 -10.17
N HIS A 39 1.18 -7.12 -10.08
CA HIS A 39 0.39 -7.03 -8.85
C HIS A 39 -0.40 -8.31 -8.69
N LEU A 40 -0.51 -8.77 -7.44
CA LEU A 40 -1.38 -9.87 -7.07
C LEU A 40 -2.55 -9.31 -6.27
N SER A 41 -3.75 -9.81 -6.56
CA SER A 41 -4.90 -9.72 -5.67
C SER A 41 -4.68 -10.57 -4.43
N TRP A 42 -5.43 -10.29 -3.36
CA TRP A 42 -5.37 -11.13 -2.17
C TRP A 42 -5.86 -12.56 -2.44
N ALA A 43 -6.84 -12.76 -3.34
CA ALA A 43 -7.31 -14.09 -3.72
C ALA A 43 -6.18 -14.94 -4.33
N GLU A 44 -5.41 -14.36 -5.25
CA GLU A 44 -4.24 -15.02 -5.86
C GLU A 44 -3.13 -15.32 -4.83
N VAL A 45 -2.92 -14.43 -3.86
CA VAL A 45 -1.97 -14.68 -2.76
C VAL A 45 -2.48 -15.82 -1.88
N ALA A 46 -3.75 -15.79 -1.47
CA ALA A 46 -4.37 -16.78 -0.60
C ALA A 46 -4.32 -18.19 -1.21
N GLU A 47 -4.57 -18.31 -2.51
CA GLU A 47 -4.41 -19.55 -3.27
C GLU A 47 -2.97 -20.06 -3.22
N ARG A 48 -1.98 -19.20 -3.47
CA ARG A 48 -0.55 -19.60 -3.52
C ARG A 48 0.03 -20.00 -2.18
N ILE A 49 -0.53 -19.48 -1.08
CA ILE A 49 -0.06 -19.79 0.28
C ILE A 49 -0.87 -20.91 0.93
N SER A 50 -1.84 -21.53 0.24
CA SER A 50 -2.73 -22.55 0.84
C SER A 50 -1.97 -23.72 1.46
N ASP A 51 -0.83 -24.05 0.86
CA ASP A 51 -0.03 -25.22 1.22
C ASP A 51 1.19 -24.84 2.08
N TYR A 52 1.28 -23.58 2.50
CA TYR A 52 2.39 -23.12 3.34
C TYR A 52 2.23 -23.65 4.77
N PRO A 53 3.34 -23.77 5.52
CA PRO A 53 3.27 -23.96 6.97
C PRO A 53 2.31 -22.96 7.61
N ARG A 54 1.43 -23.44 8.49
CA ARG A 54 0.36 -22.64 9.12
C ARG A 54 0.84 -21.30 9.68
N ALA A 55 2.02 -21.27 10.29
CA ALA A 55 2.60 -20.04 10.83
C ALA A 55 2.82 -18.97 9.75
N LEU A 56 3.26 -19.36 8.56
CA LEU A 56 3.43 -18.45 7.42
C LEU A 56 2.08 -17.99 6.87
N MET A 57 1.10 -18.89 6.76
CA MET A 57 -0.26 -18.52 6.32
C MET A 57 -0.87 -17.44 7.23
N LEU A 58 -0.79 -17.63 8.55
CA LEU A 58 -1.29 -16.67 9.53
C LEU A 58 -0.56 -15.33 9.42
N TRP A 59 0.76 -15.36 9.21
CA TRP A 59 1.54 -14.14 8.99
C TRP A 59 1.07 -13.38 7.74
N TYR A 60 0.85 -14.04 6.60
CA TYR A 60 0.34 -13.41 5.38
C TYR A 60 -1.06 -12.82 5.58
N GLN A 61 -1.94 -13.53 6.27
CA GLN A 61 -3.29 -13.05 6.59
C GLN A 61 -3.24 -11.78 7.44
N GLN A 62 -2.41 -11.78 8.50
CA GLN A 62 -2.23 -10.62 9.37
C GLN A 62 -1.60 -9.44 8.60
N ALA A 63 -0.58 -9.70 7.80
CA ALA A 63 0.06 -8.68 6.96
C ALA A 63 -0.93 -8.08 5.96
N ASN A 64 -1.83 -8.89 5.39
CA ASN A 64 -2.86 -8.41 4.47
C ASN A 64 -3.87 -7.50 5.18
N LEU A 65 -4.38 -7.90 6.34
CA LEU A 65 -5.28 -7.05 7.14
C LEU A 65 -4.64 -5.71 7.47
N LEU A 66 -3.39 -5.71 7.93
CA LEU A 66 -2.66 -4.48 8.23
C LEU A 66 -2.47 -3.63 6.97
N SER A 67 -2.16 -4.25 5.82
CA SER A 67 -2.00 -3.53 4.55
C SER A 67 -3.28 -2.83 4.10
N GLN A 68 -4.44 -3.48 4.29
CA GLN A 68 -5.74 -2.90 3.97
C GLN A 68 -6.04 -1.70 4.88
N GLN A 69 -5.80 -1.83 6.18
CA GLN A 69 -5.97 -0.74 7.13
C GLN A 69 -5.07 0.46 6.80
N LEU A 70 -3.79 0.23 6.48
CA LEU A 70 -2.86 1.29 6.11
C LEU A 70 -3.26 1.97 4.81
N ASN A 71 -3.74 1.22 3.81
CA ASN A 71 -4.24 1.78 2.56
C ASN A 71 -5.48 2.66 2.77
N VAL A 72 -6.37 2.28 3.70
CA VAL A 72 -7.53 3.11 4.07
C VAL A 72 -7.07 4.40 4.75
N LYS A 73 -6.16 4.31 5.73
CA LYS A 73 -5.61 5.48 6.42
C LYS A 73 -4.90 6.44 5.47
N GLU A 74 -4.14 5.93 4.50
CA GLU A 74 -3.53 6.78 3.47
C GLU A 74 -4.59 7.55 2.68
N ARG A 75 -5.65 6.86 2.24
CA ARG A 75 -6.73 7.47 1.47
C ARG A 75 -7.42 8.58 2.27
N GLU A 76 -7.70 8.33 3.55
CA GLU A 76 -8.32 9.29 4.46
C GLU A 76 -7.41 10.50 4.69
N ALA A 77 -6.12 10.28 5.00
CA ALA A 77 -5.16 11.35 5.20
C ALA A 77 -5.02 12.23 3.95
N ARG A 78 -4.99 11.61 2.76
CA ARG A 78 -4.91 12.33 1.48
C ARG A 78 -6.17 13.14 1.19
N ALA A 79 -7.34 12.62 1.56
CA ALA A 79 -8.60 13.37 1.44
C ALA A 79 -8.62 14.58 2.38
N ALA A 80 -8.20 14.40 3.64
CA ALA A 80 -8.08 15.49 4.61
C ALA A 80 -7.09 16.57 4.15
N LEU A 81 -5.93 16.17 3.63
CA LEU A 81 -4.93 17.11 3.09
C LEU A 81 -5.47 17.90 1.91
N ARG A 82 -6.21 17.26 1.00
CA ARG A 82 -6.84 17.94 -0.14
C ARG A 82 -7.82 19.00 0.34
N LYS A 83 -8.71 18.64 1.28
CA LYS A 83 -9.68 19.57 1.83
C LYS A 83 -8.99 20.76 2.50
N ALA A 84 -7.98 20.52 3.33
CA ALA A 84 -7.23 21.60 3.97
C ALA A 84 -6.55 22.55 2.97
N ARG A 85 -6.06 22.03 1.82
CA ARG A 85 -5.51 22.85 0.74
C ARG A 85 -6.60 23.69 0.05
N GLU A 86 -7.78 23.13 -0.16
CA GLU A 86 -8.93 23.84 -0.75
C GLU A 86 -9.43 24.94 0.20
N ASP A 87 -9.57 24.65 1.49
CA ASP A 87 -9.99 25.62 2.52
C ASP A 87 -8.99 26.80 2.60
N LEU A 88 -7.68 26.52 2.58
CA LEU A 88 -6.64 27.56 2.59
C LEU A 88 -6.70 28.44 1.34
N ALA A 89 -6.83 27.84 0.16
CA ALA A 89 -6.93 28.59 -1.09
C ALA A 89 -8.19 29.49 -1.14
N GLY A 90 -9.30 29.04 -0.53
CA GLY A 90 -10.50 29.85 -0.37
C GLY A 90 -10.27 31.08 0.49
N LEU A 91 -9.60 30.92 1.64
CA LEU A 91 -9.26 32.03 2.55
C LEU A 91 -8.33 33.06 1.90
N ASP A 92 -7.31 32.61 1.17
CA ASP A 92 -6.41 33.50 0.43
C ASP A 92 -7.16 34.29 -0.65
N GLY A 93 -8.15 33.67 -1.30
CA GLY A 93 -9.03 34.31 -2.27
C GLY A 93 -9.94 35.38 -1.66
N GLU A 94 -10.49 35.12 -0.47
CA GLU A 94 -11.33 36.08 0.26
C GLU A 94 -10.51 37.27 0.78
N LEU A 95 -9.30 37.03 1.30
CA LEU A 95 -8.40 38.09 1.75
C LEU A 95 -7.90 38.95 0.59
N GLY A 96 -7.63 38.36 -0.57
CA GLY A 96 -7.24 39.09 -1.78
C GLY A 96 -8.36 39.95 -2.39
N GLN A 97 -9.62 39.74 -2.01
CA GLN A 97 -10.76 40.59 -2.41
C GLN A 97 -11.03 41.74 -1.43
N LEU A 98 -10.43 41.72 -0.23
CA LEU A 98 -10.63 42.71 0.83
C LEU A 98 -9.55 43.81 0.86
N ILE A 99 -8.54 43.73 -0.01
CA ILE A 99 -7.43 44.70 -0.16
C ILE A 99 -7.54 45.34 -1.55
#